data_AF-A0A7W8P7A0-F1
#
_entry.id   AF-A0A7W8P7A0-F1
#
_cell.length_a   1.000
_cell.length_b   1.000
_cell.length_c   1.000
_cell.angle_alpha   90.00
_cell.angle_beta   90.00
_cell.angle_gamma   90.00
#
_symmetry.space_group_name_H-M   'P 1'
#
loop_
_entity.id
_entity.type
_entity.pdbx_description
1 polymer ?
#
loop_
_entity_poly.entity_id
_entity_poly.type
_entity_poly.pdbx_seq_one_letter_code
_entity_poly.pdbx_strand_id
1 'polypeptide(L)'
;MTSTRVATARLTARACDEHDASAALALLDQSIALRHRRIALIRYLLARQLGAPLEARHHAYVEKVAARLSAEALARIASAAHARLRT
;
A
#
# COMPACT_ATOMS: atom_id res chain seq x y z
N MET A 1 -19.37 15.80 -2.26
CA MET A 1 -18.55 14.64 -2.73
C MET A 1 -17.33 14.42 -1.84
N THR A 2 -17.54 13.94 -0.60
CA THR A 2 -16.50 13.83 0.46
C THR A 2 -16.39 12.41 1.05
N SER A 3 -16.88 11.39 0.34
CA SER A 3 -17.02 10.05 0.93
C SER A 3 -15.75 9.18 0.82
N THR A 4 -14.99 9.27 -0.29
CA THR A 4 -13.89 8.35 -0.56
C THR A 4 -12.62 8.65 0.25
N ARG A 5 -12.28 9.93 0.50
CA ARG A 5 -11.06 10.29 1.25
C ARG A 5 -11.17 9.94 2.73
N VAL A 6 -12.34 10.14 3.34
CA VAL A 6 -12.58 9.83 4.76
C VAL A 6 -12.56 8.31 5.00
N ALA A 7 -13.17 7.53 4.10
CA ALA A 7 -13.11 6.07 4.16
C ALA A 7 -11.66 5.55 4.03
N THR A 8 -10.88 6.14 3.11
CA THR A 8 -9.48 5.78 2.93
C THR A 8 -8.62 6.19 4.13
N ALA A 9 -8.89 7.35 4.73
CA ALA A 9 -8.19 7.82 5.92
C ALA A 9 -8.48 6.92 7.14
N ARG A 10 -9.73 6.50 7.34
CA ARG A 10 -10.11 5.56 8.41
C ARG A 10 -9.48 4.18 8.24
N LEU A 11 -9.45 3.66 7.02
CA LEU A 11 -8.76 2.40 6.73
C LEU A 11 -7.24 2.54 6.91
N THR A 12 -6.66 3.69 6.54
CA THR A 12 -5.22 3.94 6.73
C THR A 12 -4.89 4.04 8.22
N ALA A 13 -5.74 4.74 9.00
CA ALA A 13 -5.63 4.78 10.45
C ALA A 13 -5.72 3.37 11.04
N ARG A 14 -6.72 2.56 10.70
CA ARG A 14 -6.80 1.17 11.19
C ARG A 14 -5.61 0.29 10.80
N ALA A 15 -5.16 0.38 9.55
CA ALA A 15 -4.01 -0.42 9.10
C ALA A 15 -2.70 -0.05 9.82
N CYS A 16 -2.54 1.23 10.21
CA CYS A 16 -1.37 1.71 10.95
C CYS A 16 -1.55 1.51 12.48
N ASP A 17 -2.68 1.92 13.03
CA ASP A 17 -2.97 1.92 14.48
C ASP A 17 -3.23 0.50 15.01
N GLU A 18 -3.98 -0.33 14.28
CA GLU A 18 -4.36 -1.69 14.72
C GLU A 18 -3.43 -2.77 14.12
N HIS A 19 -2.46 -2.39 13.29
CA HIS A 19 -1.56 -3.32 12.58
C HIS A 19 -2.33 -4.42 11.80
N ASP A 20 -3.54 -4.10 11.33
CA ASP A 20 -4.40 -5.08 10.67
C ASP A 20 -3.92 -5.37 9.23
N ALA A 21 -3.35 -6.57 9.06
CA ALA A 21 -2.90 -7.10 7.79
C ALA A 21 -4.01 -7.23 6.75
N SER A 22 -5.24 -7.53 7.17
CA SER A 22 -6.42 -7.65 6.28
C SER A 22 -6.87 -6.27 5.79
N ALA A 23 -6.85 -5.26 6.66
CA ALA A 23 -7.12 -3.88 6.27
C ALA A 23 -6.06 -3.34 5.28
N ALA A 24 -4.79 -3.67 5.50
CA ALA A 24 -3.71 -3.32 4.58
C ALA A 24 -3.89 -3.96 3.19
N LEU A 25 -4.34 -5.21 3.14
CA LEU A 25 -4.65 -5.92 1.89
C LEU A 25 -5.86 -5.29 1.17
N ALA A 26 -6.95 -4.99 1.88
CA ALA A 26 -8.12 -4.34 1.29
C ALA A 26 -7.77 -2.96 0.71
N LEU A 27 -6.90 -2.22 1.39
CA LEU A 27 -6.37 -0.95 0.89
C LEU A 27 -5.49 -1.14 -0.36
N LEU A 28 -4.71 -2.21 -0.44
CA LEU A 28 -3.92 -2.54 -1.62
C LEU A 28 -4.83 -2.85 -2.81
N ASP A 29 -5.81 -3.72 -2.64
CA ASP A 29 -6.80 -4.07 -3.67
C ASP A 29 -7.52 -2.82 -4.19
N GLN A 30 -7.94 -1.93 -3.29
CA GLN A 30 -8.55 -0.66 -3.66
C GLN A 30 -7.59 0.24 -4.47
N SER A 31 -6.30 0.28 -4.11
CA SER A 31 -5.31 1.06 -4.87
C SER A 31 -5.02 0.49 -6.25
N ILE A 32 -5.07 -0.84 -6.39
CA ILE A 32 -4.93 -1.53 -7.66
C ILE A 32 -6.13 -1.21 -8.56
N ALA A 33 -7.35 -1.31 -8.02
CA ALA A 33 -8.58 -0.97 -8.73
C ALA A 33 -8.59 0.49 -9.22
N LEU A 34 -8.08 1.41 -8.39
CA LEU A 34 -7.94 2.83 -8.74
C LEU A 34 -6.68 3.15 -9.57
N ARG A 35 -5.87 2.14 -9.92
CA ARG A 35 -4.60 2.28 -10.67
C ARG A 35 -3.58 3.25 -10.04
N HIS A 36 -3.62 3.40 -8.72
CA HIS A 36 -2.70 4.26 -7.97
C HIS A 36 -1.33 3.60 -7.83
N ARG A 37 -0.44 3.81 -8.81
CA ARG A 37 0.91 3.20 -8.87
C ARG A 37 1.74 3.36 -7.59
N ARG A 38 1.95 4.62 -7.15
CA ARG A 38 2.83 4.93 -6.02
C ARG A 38 2.23 4.49 -4.67
N ILE A 39 0.93 4.70 -4.48
CA ILE A 39 0.23 4.34 -3.24
C ILE A 39 0.09 2.82 -3.12
N ALA A 40 -0.18 2.11 -4.22
CA ALA A 40 -0.23 0.65 -4.23
C ALA A 40 1.11 0.04 -3.78
N LEU A 41 2.25 0.57 -4.23
CA LEU A 41 3.56 0.10 -3.76
C LEU A 41 3.76 0.30 -2.25
N ILE A 42 3.41 1.48 -1.71
CA ILE A 42 3.49 1.74 -0.27
C ILE A 42 2.64 0.74 0.51
N ARG A 43 1.38 0.53 0.08
CA ARG A 43 0.43 -0.38 0.73
C ARG A 43 0.84 -1.83 0.62
N TYR A 44 1.44 -2.22 -0.50
CA TYR A 44 1.99 -3.56 -0.69
C TYR A 44 3.16 -3.82 0.27
N LEU A 45 4.08 -2.87 0.43
CA LEU A 45 5.18 -3.01 1.39
C LEU A 45 4.66 -3.12 2.82
N LEU A 46 3.66 -2.30 3.16
CA LEU A 46 3.01 -2.32 4.47
C LEU A 46 2.31 -3.67 4.74
N ALA A 47 1.49 -4.13 3.79
CA ALA A 47 0.81 -5.43 3.87
C ALA A 47 1.82 -6.59 3.98
N ARG A 48 2.95 -6.51 3.26
CA ARG A 48 4.03 -7.50 3.35
C ARG A 48 4.69 -7.51 4.74
N GLN A 49 4.91 -6.34 5.33
CA GLN A 49 5.51 -6.22 6.68
C GLN A 49 4.56 -6.68 7.79
N LEU A 50 3.25 -6.48 7.62
CA LEU A 50 2.22 -6.96 8.52
C LEU A 50 1.89 -8.46 8.34
N GLY A 51 2.53 -9.15 7.38
CA GLY A 51 2.29 -10.58 7.13
C GLY A 51 0.94 -10.88 6.46
N ALA A 52 0.38 -9.92 5.72
CA ALA A 52 -0.88 -10.13 5.01
C ALA A 52 -0.76 -11.24 3.94
N PRO A 53 -1.84 -11.99 3.67
CA PRO A 53 -1.86 -13.05 2.66
C PRO A 53 -1.85 -12.45 1.24
N LEU A 54 -0.67 -12.00 0.79
CA LEU A 54 -0.46 -11.46 -0.54
C LEU A 54 -0.52 -12.58 -1.59
N GLU A 55 -1.48 -12.49 -2.50
CA GLU A 55 -1.55 -13.34 -3.69
C GLU A 55 -0.58 -12.91 -4.82
N ALA A 56 -0.31 -13.84 -5.74
CA ALA A 56 0.49 -13.64 -6.96
C ALA A 56 0.07 -12.40 -7.78
N ARG A 57 -1.23 -12.07 -7.83
CA ARG A 57 -1.74 -10.89 -8.55
C ARG A 57 -1.17 -9.58 -8.01
N HIS A 58 -0.95 -9.49 -6.70
CA HIS A 58 -0.40 -8.31 -6.04
C HIS A 58 1.07 -8.13 -6.38
N HIS A 59 1.83 -9.24 -6.34
CA HIS A 59 3.23 -9.28 -6.73
C HIS A 59 3.41 -8.85 -8.19
N ALA A 60 2.65 -9.44 -9.11
CA ALA A 60 2.73 -9.13 -10.53
C ALA A 60 2.37 -7.67 -10.86
N TYR A 61 1.37 -7.10 -10.17
CA TYR A 61 1.03 -5.68 -10.34
C TYR A 61 2.17 -4.77 -9.87
N VAL A 62 2.72 -5.06 -8.69
CA VAL A 62 3.81 -4.29 -8.09
C VAL A 62 5.08 -4.37 -8.90
N GLU A 63 5.46 -5.55 -9.40
CA GLU A 63 6.59 -5.72 -10.31
C GLU A 63 6.43 -4.90 -11.58
N LYS A 64 5.25 -4.93 -12.22
CA LYS A 64 4.96 -4.10 -13.40
C LYS A 64 5.08 -2.60 -13.11
N VAL A 65 4.67 -2.15 -11.92
CA VAL A 65 4.80 -0.75 -11.52
C VAL A 65 6.26 -0.41 -11.20
N ALA A 66 6.97 -1.27 -10.49
CA ALA A 66 8.36 -1.08 -10.11
C ALA A 66 9.29 -1.05 -11.33
N ALA A 67 9.05 -1.90 -12.33
CA ALA A 67 9.78 -1.90 -13.60
C ALA A 67 9.67 -0.58 -14.37
N ARG A 68 8.65 0.25 -14.08
CA ARG A 68 8.44 1.57 -14.69
C ARG A 68 9.00 2.72 -13.87
N LEU A 69 9.58 2.45 -12.70
CA LEU A 69 10.10 3.45 -11.78
C LEU A 69 11.63 3.34 -11.69
N SER A 70 12.29 4.47 -11.48
CA SER A 70 13.73 4.48 -11.18
C SER A 70 13.99 3.94 -9.77
N ALA A 71 15.20 3.44 -9.55
CA ALA A 71 15.64 2.98 -8.22
C ALA A 71 15.47 4.05 -7.14
N GLU A 72 15.69 5.32 -7.49
CA GLU A 72 15.52 6.46 -6.58
C GLU A 72 14.04 6.72 -6.23
N ALA A 73 13.13 6.53 -7.19
CA ALA A 73 11.69 6.60 -6.93
C ALA A 73 11.24 5.45 -6.01
N LEU A 74 11.77 4.24 -6.22
CA LEU A 74 11.51 3.08 -5.36
C LEU A 74 12.05 3.30 -3.94
N ALA A 75 13.26 3.85 -3.78
CA ALA A 75 13.83 4.16 -2.47
C ALA A 75 12.97 5.17 -1.70
N ARG A 76 12.48 6.23 -2.37
CA ARG A 76 11.55 7.19 -1.76
C ARG A 76 10.23 6.55 -1.33
N ILE A 77 9.74 5.59 -2.10
CA ILE A 77 8.51 4.84 -1.78
C ILE A 77 8.72 3.93 -0.58
N ALA A 78 9.83 3.19 -0.53
CA ALA A 78 10.19 2.34 0.60
C ALA A 78 10.35 3.17 1.88
N SER A 79 11.07 4.30 1.82
CA SER A 79 11.21 5.24 2.93
C SER A 79 9.84 5.75 3.42
N ALA A 80 8.95 6.12 2.51
CA ALA A 80 7.60 6.57 2.86
C ALA A 80 6.68 5.48 3.44
N ALA A 81 6.95 4.20 3.14
CA ALA A 81 6.28 3.07 3.78
C ALA A 81 6.82 2.84 5.20
N HIS A 82 8.14 2.82 5.36
CA HIS A 82 8.78 2.69 6.68
C HIS A 82 8.40 3.83 7.64
N ALA A 83 8.33 5.07 7.15
CA ALA A 83 7.91 6.21 7.96
C ALA A 83 6.49 6.03 8.53
N ARG A 84 5.60 5.34 7.80
CA ARG A 84 4.21 5.07 8.21
C ARG A 84 4.06 3.91 9.18
N LEU A 85 5.05 3.02 9.31
CA LEU A 85 5.07 2.00 10.36
C LEU A 85 5.66 2.50 11.68
N ARG A 86 6.41 3.60 11.65
CA ARG A 86 7.10 4.15 12.83
C ARG A 86 6.30 5.19 13.60
N THR A 87 5.14 5.59 13.07
CA THR A 87 4.18 6.52 13.68
C THR A 87 3.08 5.73 14.36
#